data_AF-A0A1F2X6Y2-F1
#
_entry.id   AF-A0A1F2X6Y2-F1
#
_cell.length_a   1.000
_cell.length_b   1.000
_cell.length_c   1.000
_cell.angle_alpha   90.00
_cell.angle_beta   90.00
_cell.angle_gamma   90.00
#
_symmetry.space_group_name_H-M   'P 1'
#
loop_
_entity.id
_entity.type
_entity.pdbx_description
1 polymer ?
#
loop_
_entity_poly.entity_id
_entity_poly.type
_entity_poly.pdbx_seq_one_letter_code
_entity_poly.pdbx_strand_id
1 'polypeptide(L)'
;MKNRRLGFSSLLVVLALVAVACGDDDATTTTAAVTTTAATATTAVTTTLPPEPQVAYDLGVTPAPCADAVNEGNGCIYLGVISDLTDGPFAALGVPLTQAQEDFWATVNGTGGIEGWDVVITAENTVDAHYDAAQTAEGAVALSERVLGLAQSLGTPQTLGALPTLVEGDIVAAPATWFSGWAFTDVDQGLIMESGAPYCLEAMNGMEALFGLRGAFTWALVAFPGDYGGDYGAGAKIAAAELGLGDPVAEILQIPVSFGGDVAATVAELLTAQPEVIVMVTGPTEMAQIAGGLFQNGFQTFQILGAGPTWNVALKANTDLMPLLEATYRGTSPWAGWDTDTPGHAAMRDAATAAGRGPSGSYVAGWTWQYPWLSLLTAAIAAGDLTRANVAALAAELDAIDYQGILPDRSYVGEPNDHIERSTYLNKADAASSDGLTPLTDAFVGEIAAGFDLAAPCFAG
;
A
#
# COMPACT_ATOMS: atom_id res chain seq x y z
N MET A 1 -17.78 -53.86 32.83
CA MET A 1 -16.67 -54.24 33.73
C MET A 1 -15.73 -53.04 33.85
N LYS A 2 -15.56 -52.51 35.07
CA LYS A 2 -14.45 -51.70 35.65
C LYS A 2 -13.80 -50.57 34.79
N ASN A 3 -13.53 -49.35 35.25
CA ASN A 3 -13.70 -48.66 36.53
C ASN A 3 -13.17 -47.20 36.38
N ARG A 4 -13.94 -46.20 36.84
CA ARG A 4 -13.59 -45.10 37.77
C ARG A 4 -12.40 -44.15 37.39
N ARG A 5 -12.48 -42.81 37.53
CA ARG A 5 -12.96 -42.02 38.68
C ARG A 5 -13.40 -40.59 38.31
N LEU A 6 -14.45 -40.17 39.00
CA LEU A 6 -14.93 -38.80 39.27
C LEU A 6 -13.93 -37.95 40.08
N GLY A 7 -14.11 -36.63 40.02
CA GLY A 7 -13.68 -35.69 41.06
C GLY A 7 -14.16 -34.24 40.85
N PHE A 8 -15.45 -33.98 41.01
CA PHE A 8 -16.03 -32.65 41.25
C PHE A 8 -15.70 -32.19 42.69
N SER A 9 -15.41 -30.89 42.92
CA SER A 9 -16.09 -30.04 43.92
C SER A 9 -15.36 -28.71 44.23
N SER A 10 -16.09 -27.61 43.99
CA SER A 10 -16.47 -26.59 44.98
C SER A 10 -15.50 -25.48 45.43
N LEU A 11 -15.91 -24.25 45.06
CA LEU A 11 -16.30 -23.11 45.93
C LEU A 11 -15.29 -22.58 46.98
N LEU A 12 -14.95 -21.28 46.92
CA LEU A 12 -15.22 -20.31 47.99
C LEU A 12 -14.88 -18.85 47.58
N VAL A 13 -15.61 -17.94 48.23
CA VAL A 13 -15.83 -16.52 47.94
C VAL A 13 -15.24 -15.65 49.07
N VAL A 14 -15.13 -14.33 48.82
CA VAL A 14 -15.15 -13.18 49.77
C VAL A 14 -13.74 -12.81 50.35
N LEU A 15 -13.22 -11.57 50.44
CA LEU A 15 -13.75 -10.30 50.96
C LEU A 15 -12.78 -9.11 50.68
N ALA A 16 -13.33 -7.90 50.63
CA ALA A 16 -12.67 -6.58 50.49
C ALA A 16 -12.01 -6.06 51.79
N LEU A 17 -11.19 -5.00 51.68
CA LEU A 17 -10.99 -4.00 52.74
C LEU A 17 -10.51 -2.65 52.17
N VAL A 18 -11.25 -1.60 52.52
CA VAL A 18 -10.98 -0.17 52.33
C VAL A 18 -10.30 0.36 53.60
N ALA A 19 -9.37 1.31 53.47
CA ALA A 19 -8.94 2.17 54.58
C ALA A 19 -8.91 3.64 54.14
N VAL A 20 -9.87 4.40 54.69
CA VAL A 20 -9.90 5.86 54.78
C VAL A 20 -9.18 6.26 56.08
N ALA A 21 -8.40 7.33 56.04
CA ALA A 21 -8.02 8.07 57.25
C ALA A 21 -8.13 9.58 56.98
N CYS A 22 -9.05 10.23 57.70
CA CYS A 22 -9.12 11.67 57.89
C CYS A 22 -8.20 12.08 59.05
N GLY A 23 -7.71 13.33 59.01
CA GLY A 23 -7.09 14.01 60.14
C GLY A 23 -7.19 15.53 59.92
N ASP A 24 -8.23 16.11 60.49
CA ASP A 24 -8.52 17.53 60.62
C ASP A 24 -7.86 18.07 61.90
N ASP A 25 -7.41 19.33 61.93
CA ASP A 25 -7.38 20.17 63.14
C ASP A 25 -6.92 21.61 62.84
N ASP A 26 -7.82 22.54 63.16
CA ASP A 26 -7.69 23.99 63.19
C ASP A 26 -6.65 24.51 64.20
N ALA A 27 -5.91 25.57 63.84
CA ALA A 27 -5.46 26.58 64.80
C ALA A 27 -5.11 27.92 64.11
N THR A 28 -5.94 28.93 64.37
CA THR A 28 -5.61 30.35 64.15
C THR A 28 -4.96 30.93 65.42
N THR A 29 -3.89 31.72 65.30
CA THR A 29 -3.66 33.00 66.03
C THR A 29 -2.29 33.65 65.73
N THR A 30 -2.37 34.87 65.17
CA THR A 30 -1.69 36.13 65.54
C THR A 30 -0.15 36.29 65.50
N THR A 31 0.28 36.98 64.43
CA THR A 31 1.19 38.15 64.36
C THR A 31 2.49 38.20 65.20
N ALA A 32 3.63 38.22 64.49
CA ALA A 32 4.77 39.05 64.85
C ALA A 32 5.50 39.52 63.58
N ALA A 33 5.67 40.84 63.45
CA ALA A 33 6.34 41.50 62.34
C ALA A 33 7.85 41.22 62.37
N VAL A 34 8.44 40.95 61.20
CA VAL A 34 9.89 40.96 61.00
C VAL A 34 10.24 41.88 59.84
N THR A 35 11.20 42.73 60.17
CA THR A 35 11.78 43.88 59.49
C THR A 35 12.28 43.57 58.07
N THR A 36 11.82 44.37 57.11
CA THR A 36 12.31 44.38 55.72
C THR A 36 13.74 44.93 55.68
N THR A 37 14.69 44.10 55.27
CA THR A 37 16.02 44.55 54.84
C THR A 37 16.03 44.59 53.32
N ALA A 38 16.25 45.76 52.74
CA ALA A 38 16.36 45.96 51.31
C ALA A 38 17.62 45.25 50.77
N ALA A 39 17.42 44.29 49.86
CA ALA A 39 18.48 43.71 49.05
C ALA A 39 18.31 44.17 47.60
N THR A 40 19.42 44.63 47.05
CA THR A 40 19.64 45.24 45.75
C THR A 40 19.07 44.39 44.60
N ALA A 41 18.26 45.00 43.74
CA ALA A 41 17.74 44.35 42.54
C ALA A 41 18.87 44.21 41.50
N THR A 42 19.34 42.97 41.30
CA THR A 42 20.09 42.61 40.10
C THR A 42 19.07 42.37 39.00
N THR A 43 19.08 43.21 37.96
CA THR A 43 18.24 43.04 36.78
C THR A 43 18.73 41.81 36.03
N ALA A 44 18.09 40.65 36.26
CA ALA A 44 18.24 39.51 35.39
C ALA A 44 17.58 39.87 34.06
N VAL A 45 18.40 40.05 33.02
CA VAL A 45 17.91 40.07 31.65
C VAL A 45 17.44 38.65 31.35
N THR A 46 16.14 38.41 31.50
CA THR A 46 15.50 37.24 30.93
C THR A 46 15.53 37.45 29.42
N THR A 47 16.52 36.87 28.76
CA THR A 47 16.47 36.67 27.31
C THR A 47 15.40 35.62 27.08
N THR A 48 14.13 36.03 27.05
CA THR A 48 13.07 35.20 26.49
C THR A 48 13.39 35.07 25.01
N LEU A 49 13.96 33.92 24.64
CA LEU A 49 13.93 33.45 23.26
C LEU A 49 12.47 33.58 22.78
N PRO A 50 12.23 34.03 21.54
CA PRO A 50 10.91 33.90 20.94
C PRO A 50 10.44 32.45 21.14
N PRO A 51 9.17 32.20 21.52
CA PRO A 51 8.65 30.84 21.48
C PRO A 51 8.94 30.28 20.08
N GLU A 52 9.50 29.08 20.02
CA GLU A 52 9.71 28.41 18.73
C GLU A 52 8.36 28.41 17.98
N PRO A 53 8.35 28.71 16.67
CA PRO A 53 7.13 28.72 15.90
C PRO A 53 6.43 27.36 16.10
N GLN A 54 5.29 27.40 16.77
CA GLN A 54 4.52 26.20 17.06
C GLN A 54 3.88 25.75 15.75
N VAL A 55 4.33 24.61 15.23
CA VAL A 55 3.73 23.95 14.06
C VAL A 55 2.23 23.78 14.33
N ALA A 56 1.37 24.23 13.41
CA ALA A 56 -0.07 24.00 13.50
C ALA A 56 -0.36 22.51 13.25
N TYR A 57 -1.33 21.93 13.95
CA TYR A 57 -1.66 20.51 13.82
C TYR A 57 -3.11 20.25 14.21
N ASP A 58 -3.67 19.14 13.71
CA ASP A 58 -5.03 18.68 14.02
C ASP A 58 -5.10 17.16 14.22
N LEU A 59 -6.04 16.48 13.56
CA LEU A 59 -6.36 15.07 13.77
C LEU A 59 -5.17 14.19 13.39
N GLY A 60 -4.87 13.22 14.26
CA GLY A 60 -3.77 12.28 14.06
C GLY A 60 -2.37 12.89 14.22
N VAL A 61 -2.24 14.07 14.83
CA VAL A 61 -0.95 14.67 15.18
C VAL A 61 -0.96 15.12 16.63
N THR A 62 0.12 14.85 17.36
CA THR A 62 0.27 15.26 18.77
C THR A 62 1.69 15.75 19.03
N PRO A 63 1.87 16.86 19.78
CA PRO A 63 3.21 17.30 20.20
C PRO A 63 3.88 16.37 21.21
N ALA A 64 3.10 15.48 21.86
CA ALA A 64 3.67 14.48 22.73
C ALA A 64 4.39 13.39 21.91
N PRO A 65 5.48 12.80 22.44
CA PRO A 65 6.12 11.66 21.80
C PRO A 65 5.15 10.50 21.56
N CYS A 66 5.45 9.70 20.54
CA CYS A 66 4.75 8.45 20.29
C CYS A 66 4.83 7.53 21.53
N ALA A 67 3.85 6.64 21.71
CA ALA A 67 3.79 5.77 22.89
C ALA A 67 5.06 4.91 23.05
N ASP A 68 5.63 4.44 21.94
CA ASP A 68 6.89 3.71 21.87
C ASP A 68 7.98 4.56 21.17
N ALA A 69 8.09 5.84 21.56
CA ALA A 69 9.01 6.78 20.92
C ALA A 69 10.45 6.29 20.93
N VAL A 70 11.07 6.33 19.75
CA VAL A 70 12.53 6.22 19.60
C VAL A 70 13.21 7.58 19.80
N ASN A 71 12.49 8.68 19.56
CA ASN A 71 12.94 10.05 19.80
C ASN A 71 12.04 10.74 20.85
N GLU A 72 12.47 10.74 22.12
CA GLU A 72 11.73 11.32 23.27
C GLU A 72 11.41 12.83 23.16
N GLY A 73 12.07 13.54 22.25
CA GLY A 73 11.85 14.97 22.00
C GLY A 73 10.92 15.27 20.82
N ASN A 74 10.55 14.25 20.03
CA ASN A 74 9.77 14.43 18.83
C ASN A 74 8.26 14.37 19.14
N GLY A 75 7.45 15.11 18.39
CA GLY A 75 6.01 14.88 18.33
C GLY A 75 5.67 13.62 17.55
N CYS A 76 4.39 13.21 17.55
CA CYS A 76 3.93 11.99 16.88
C CYS A 76 2.89 12.30 15.79
N ILE A 77 3.09 11.73 14.62
CA ILE A 77 2.18 11.73 13.46
C ILE A 77 1.67 10.32 13.25
N TYR A 78 0.35 10.13 13.23
CA TYR A 78 -0.29 8.85 13.04
C TYR A 78 -0.78 8.69 11.61
N LEU A 79 -0.37 7.61 10.94
CA LEU A 79 -0.95 7.19 9.66
C LEU A 79 -1.80 5.93 9.86
N GLY A 80 -2.80 5.77 8.98
CA GLY A 80 -3.70 4.62 8.97
C GLY A 80 -3.41 3.65 7.83
N VAL A 81 -3.81 2.41 8.02
CA VAL A 81 -3.75 1.36 6.99
C VAL A 81 -5.11 0.69 6.90
N ILE A 82 -5.64 0.56 5.70
CA ILE A 82 -6.78 -0.30 5.39
C ILE A 82 -6.32 -1.30 4.33
N SER A 83 -6.37 -2.58 4.67
CA SER A 83 -5.73 -3.65 3.92
C SER A 83 -6.60 -4.90 3.86
N ASP A 84 -6.10 -5.93 3.18
CA ASP A 84 -6.58 -7.30 3.25
C ASP A 84 -5.50 -8.12 3.97
N LEU A 85 -5.77 -8.57 5.19
CA LEU A 85 -4.73 -9.12 6.08
C LEU A 85 -4.95 -10.58 6.47
N THR A 86 -6.14 -11.15 6.23
CA THR A 86 -6.47 -12.48 6.72
C THR A 86 -7.01 -13.45 5.68
N ASP A 87 -8.05 -13.09 4.93
CA ASP A 87 -8.81 -14.07 4.13
C ASP A 87 -9.32 -13.56 2.77
N GLY A 88 -9.11 -12.30 2.42
CA GLY A 88 -9.43 -11.79 1.10
C GLY A 88 -8.46 -12.31 0.02
N PRO A 89 -8.73 -11.97 -1.25
CA PRO A 89 -7.96 -12.47 -2.39
C PRO A 89 -6.50 -12.02 -2.42
N PHE A 90 -6.17 -10.95 -1.69
CA PHE A 90 -4.84 -10.36 -1.64
C PHE A 90 -4.22 -10.43 -0.24
N ALA A 91 -4.77 -11.20 0.71
CA ALA A 91 -4.24 -11.34 2.07
C ALA A 91 -2.74 -11.69 2.10
N ALA A 92 -2.31 -12.56 1.18
CA ALA A 92 -0.91 -12.97 1.04
C ALA A 92 0.02 -11.84 0.55
N LEU A 93 -0.53 -10.78 -0.04
CA LEU A 93 0.18 -9.55 -0.42
C LEU A 93 0.02 -8.46 0.65
N GLY A 94 -1.18 -8.28 1.20
CA GLY A 94 -1.49 -7.22 2.18
C GLY A 94 -0.61 -7.22 3.41
N VAL A 95 -0.28 -8.39 3.95
CA VAL A 95 0.61 -8.49 5.11
C VAL A 95 2.01 -7.90 4.84
N PRO A 96 2.77 -8.35 3.81
CA PRO A 96 4.05 -7.73 3.50
C PRO A 96 3.97 -6.28 3.02
N LEU A 97 2.86 -5.84 2.40
CA LEU A 97 2.64 -4.42 2.09
C LEU A 97 2.67 -3.57 3.37
N THR A 98 1.83 -3.92 4.34
CA THR A 98 1.72 -3.18 5.61
C THR A 98 3.01 -3.22 6.42
N GLN A 99 3.68 -4.37 6.48
CA GLN A 99 4.96 -4.50 7.18
C GLN A 99 6.03 -3.57 6.60
N ALA A 100 6.10 -3.42 5.27
CA ALA A 100 7.07 -2.53 4.64
C ALA A 100 6.83 -1.06 5.01
N GLN A 101 5.57 -0.65 5.19
CA GLN A 101 5.21 0.72 5.56
C GLN A 101 5.57 1.00 7.01
N GLU A 102 5.29 0.07 7.92
CA GLU A 102 5.73 0.13 9.32
C GLU A 102 7.26 0.23 9.41
N ASP A 103 7.97 -0.62 8.67
CA ASP A 103 9.43 -0.67 8.66
C ASP A 103 10.06 0.59 7.99
N PHE A 104 9.41 1.18 6.99
CA PHE A 104 9.81 2.46 6.37
C PHE A 104 9.84 3.57 7.42
N TRP A 105 8.72 3.76 8.13
CA TRP A 105 8.63 4.82 9.14
C TRP A 105 9.50 4.55 10.36
N ALA A 106 9.65 3.28 10.76
CA ALA A 106 10.62 2.90 11.78
C ALA A 106 12.06 3.27 11.38
N THR A 107 12.41 3.12 10.10
CA THR A 107 13.73 3.52 9.56
C THR A 107 13.91 5.03 9.61
N VAL A 108 12.92 5.80 9.16
CA VAL A 108 12.93 7.28 9.21
C VAL A 108 13.09 7.76 10.67
N ASN A 109 12.24 7.27 11.58
CA ASN A 109 12.31 7.63 12.99
C ASN A 109 13.64 7.22 13.63
N GLY A 110 14.17 6.04 13.29
CA GLY A 110 15.47 5.57 13.78
C GLY A 110 16.65 6.46 13.37
N THR A 111 16.48 7.31 12.35
CA THR A 111 17.46 8.33 11.92
C THR A 111 17.18 9.73 12.47
N GLY A 112 16.21 9.88 13.38
CA GLY A 112 15.87 11.14 14.06
C GLY A 112 14.49 11.69 13.71
N GLY A 113 13.70 11.00 12.87
CA GLY A 113 12.40 11.47 12.42
C GLY A 113 12.50 12.58 11.37
N ILE A 114 11.43 13.35 11.20
CA ILE A 114 11.34 14.49 10.28
C ILE A 114 11.26 15.76 11.10
N GLU A 115 12.36 16.51 11.20
CA GLU A 115 12.43 17.84 11.85
C GLU A 115 11.67 17.94 13.19
N GLY A 116 11.87 16.95 14.08
CA GLY A 116 11.21 16.93 15.41
C GLY A 116 9.89 16.15 15.45
N TRP A 117 9.60 15.33 14.44
CA TRP A 117 8.40 14.49 14.39
C TRP A 117 8.73 13.04 14.05
N ASP A 118 8.13 12.11 14.79
CA ASP A 118 8.12 10.68 14.46
C ASP A 118 6.79 10.33 13.77
N VAL A 119 6.84 9.41 12.80
CA VAL A 119 5.65 8.92 12.08
C VAL A 119 5.39 7.47 12.44
N VAL A 120 4.16 7.09 12.77
CA VAL A 120 3.83 5.72 13.17
C VAL A 120 2.53 5.23 12.54
N ILE A 121 2.53 3.92 12.24
CA ILE A 121 1.33 3.13 11.94
C ILE A 121 1.17 2.19 13.13
N THR A 122 0.07 2.31 13.88
CA THR A 122 -0.17 1.46 15.06
C THR A 122 -1.17 0.36 14.73
N ALA A 123 -1.15 -0.72 15.52
CA ALA A 123 -2.10 -1.81 15.36
C ALA A 123 -3.56 -1.34 15.44
N GLU A 124 -3.85 -0.32 16.24
CA GLU A 124 -5.21 0.24 16.36
C GLU A 124 -5.58 1.16 15.20
N ASN A 125 -4.62 1.59 14.39
CA ASN A 125 -4.83 2.35 13.15
C ASN A 125 -4.71 1.48 11.90
N THR A 126 -4.64 0.15 12.08
CA THR A 126 -4.63 -0.84 11.00
C THR A 126 -5.95 -1.59 10.98
N VAL A 127 -6.64 -1.54 9.84
CA VAL A 127 -7.93 -2.20 9.61
C VAL A 127 -7.76 -3.30 8.58
N ASP A 128 -8.16 -4.51 8.95
CA ASP A 128 -8.39 -5.59 8.00
C ASP A 128 -9.81 -5.45 7.43
N ALA A 129 -9.90 -5.07 6.17
CA ALA A 129 -11.15 -4.90 5.44
C ALA A 129 -11.42 -6.04 4.47
N HIS A 130 -10.60 -7.09 4.45
CA HIS A 130 -10.85 -8.32 3.68
C HIS A 130 -11.05 -8.10 2.16
N TYR A 131 -10.47 -7.01 1.63
CA TYR A 131 -10.70 -6.53 0.25
C TYR A 131 -12.18 -6.21 -0.05
N ASP A 132 -12.98 -5.88 0.97
CA ASP A 132 -14.39 -5.51 0.83
C ASP A 132 -14.56 -3.99 0.84
N ALA A 133 -15.32 -3.45 -0.13
CA ALA A 133 -15.48 -2.01 -0.28
C ALA A 133 -16.31 -1.37 0.84
N ALA A 134 -17.32 -2.08 1.36
CA ALA A 134 -18.13 -1.56 2.47
C ALA A 134 -17.31 -1.52 3.76
N GLN A 135 -16.56 -2.58 4.06
CA GLN A 135 -15.66 -2.61 5.21
C GLN A 135 -14.52 -1.61 5.08
N THR A 136 -14.02 -1.35 3.86
CA THR A 136 -13.03 -0.29 3.63
C THR A 136 -13.61 1.09 3.95
N ALA A 137 -14.83 1.38 3.51
CA ALA A 137 -15.51 2.64 3.83
C ALA A 137 -15.78 2.79 5.34
N GLU A 138 -16.23 1.73 6.01
CA GLU A 138 -16.39 1.71 7.47
C GLU A 138 -15.06 1.92 8.21
N GLY A 139 -13.99 1.29 7.72
CA GLY A 139 -12.64 1.48 8.21
C GLY A 139 -12.15 2.92 8.07
N ALA A 140 -12.42 3.56 6.93
CA ALA A 140 -12.07 4.96 6.71
C ALA A 140 -12.78 5.88 7.72
N VAL A 141 -14.06 5.65 7.99
CA VAL A 141 -14.80 6.39 9.03
C VAL A 141 -14.18 6.14 10.41
N ALA A 142 -13.87 4.90 10.76
CA ALA A 142 -13.29 4.55 12.05
C ALA A 142 -11.90 5.18 12.28
N LEU A 143 -11.11 5.34 11.22
CA LEU A 143 -9.79 5.96 11.28
C LEU A 143 -9.84 7.49 11.16
N SER A 144 -10.93 8.07 10.64
CA SER A 144 -11.04 9.49 10.29
C SER A 144 -10.84 10.49 11.43
N GLU A 145 -10.88 10.08 12.70
CA GLU A 145 -10.58 10.97 13.84
C GLU A 145 -9.21 10.69 14.47
N ARG A 146 -8.46 9.71 13.96
CA ARG A 146 -7.29 9.12 14.63
C ARG A 146 -5.97 9.30 13.90
N VAL A 147 -6.02 9.55 12.59
CA VAL A 147 -4.83 9.55 11.71
C VAL A 147 -4.73 10.87 10.97
N LEU A 148 -3.55 11.29 10.54
CA LEU A 148 -3.40 12.44 9.65
C LEU A 148 -3.86 12.06 8.23
N GLY A 149 -3.48 10.87 7.78
CA GLY A 149 -3.87 10.29 6.50
C GLY A 149 -3.71 8.78 6.46
N LEU A 150 -3.91 8.18 5.28
CA LEU A 150 -3.74 6.75 5.07
C LEU A 150 -2.40 6.45 4.38
N ALA A 151 -1.51 5.76 5.09
CA ALA A 151 -0.32 5.14 4.50
C ALA A 151 -0.68 4.05 3.48
N GLN A 152 -1.91 3.52 3.58
CA GLN A 152 -2.45 2.55 2.62
C GLN A 152 -3.98 2.56 2.58
N SER A 153 -4.54 2.57 1.36
CA SER A 153 -5.90 2.10 1.06
C SER A 153 -5.82 1.02 -0.04
N LEU A 154 -6.16 -0.23 0.28
CA LEU A 154 -5.97 -1.37 -0.63
C LEU A 154 -7.19 -1.64 -1.52
N GLY A 155 -6.95 -1.61 -2.84
CA GLY A 155 -7.93 -1.96 -3.88
C GLY A 155 -8.68 -0.78 -4.46
N THR A 156 -8.94 -0.79 -5.78
CA THR A 156 -9.55 0.37 -6.46
C THR A 156 -11.00 0.61 -6.07
N PRO A 157 -11.94 -0.37 -6.20
CA PRO A 157 -13.31 -0.17 -5.74
C PRO A 157 -13.39 0.20 -4.25
N GLN A 158 -12.46 -0.33 -3.45
CA GLN A 158 -12.36 -0.11 -2.02
C GLN A 158 -11.97 1.34 -1.72
N THR A 159 -10.90 1.86 -2.35
CA THR A 159 -10.49 3.26 -2.22
C THR A 159 -11.55 4.22 -2.74
N LEU A 160 -12.18 3.93 -3.89
CA LEU A 160 -13.31 4.72 -4.39
C LEU A 160 -14.49 4.74 -3.40
N GLY A 161 -14.78 3.61 -2.76
CA GLY A 161 -15.82 3.51 -1.73
C GLY A 161 -15.52 4.32 -0.47
N ALA A 162 -14.24 4.47 -0.11
CA ALA A 162 -13.79 5.30 1.01
C ALA A 162 -13.71 6.80 0.68
N LEU A 163 -13.62 7.16 -0.60
CA LEU A 163 -13.38 8.53 -1.07
C LEU A 163 -14.32 9.59 -0.46
N PRO A 164 -15.64 9.35 -0.27
CA PRO A 164 -16.51 10.34 0.39
C PRO A 164 -16.03 10.73 1.80
N THR A 165 -15.50 9.77 2.57
CA THR A 165 -14.94 10.05 3.90
C THR A 165 -13.61 10.77 3.80
N LEU A 166 -12.78 10.40 2.81
CA LEU A 166 -11.51 11.06 2.58
C LEU A 166 -11.69 12.53 2.22
N VAL A 167 -12.64 12.85 1.35
CA VAL A 167 -12.99 14.21 0.93
C VAL A 167 -13.58 15.02 2.09
N GLU A 168 -14.50 14.45 2.88
CA GLU A 168 -15.08 15.17 4.02
C GLU A 168 -14.02 15.53 5.07
N GLY A 169 -12.98 14.70 5.21
CA GLY A 169 -11.96 14.84 6.22
C GLY A 169 -10.62 15.39 5.76
N ASP A 170 -10.47 15.82 4.49
CA ASP A 170 -9.19 16.19 3.85
C ASP A 170 -8.08 15.12 4.05
N ILE A 171 -8.46 13.85 3.94
CA ILE A 171 -7.58 12.71 4.24
C ILE A 171 -6.89 12.25 2.95
N VAL A 172 -5.60 12.59 2.82
CA VAL A 172 -4.74 12.04 1.77
C VAL A 172 -4.52 10.53 1.99
N ALA A 173 -4.41 9.77 0.92
CA ALA A 173 -4.16 8.33 0.97
C ALA A 173 -3.14 7.89 -0.09
N ALA A 174 -2.22 6.99 0.30
CA ALA A 174 -1.44 6.23 -0.68
C ALA A 174 -2.24 4.98 -1.10
N PRO A 175 -2.56 4.79 -2.38
CA PRO A 175 -3.34 3.65 -2.84
C PRO A 175 -2.44 2.42 -3.00
N ALA A 176 -2.89 1.28 -2.45
CA ALA A 176 -2.34 -0.02 -2.80
C ALA A 176 -3.07 -0.60 -4.02
N THR A 177 -3.06 0.18 -5.12
CA THR A 177 -3.62 -0.15 -6.42
C THR A 177 -3.18 0.88 -7.48
N TRP A 178 -3.22 0.52 -8.77
CA TRP A 178 -2.69 1.32 -9.89
C TRP A 178 -3.77 1.67 -10.93
N PHE A 179 -4.92 2.15 -10.49
CA PHE A 179 -6.00 2.54 -11.40
C PHE A 179 -5.60 3.75 -12.24
N SER A 180 -5.78 3.70 -13.55
CA SER A 180 -5.53 4.86 -14.42
C SER A 180 -6.37 6.10 -14.07
N GLY A 181 -7.49 5.92 -13.36
CA GLY A 181 -8.30 7.02 -12.89
C GLY A 181 -7.69 7.86 -11.77
N TRP A 182 -6.65 7.39 -11.08
CA TRP A 182 -5.97 8.22 -10.06
C TRP A 182 -5.25 9.43 -10.62
N ALA A 183 -4.93 9.42 -11.92
CA ALA A 183 -4.33 10.57 -12.59
C ALA A 183 -5.29 11.76 -12.76
N PHE A 184 -6.56 11.61 -12.40
CA PHE A 184 -7.62 12.56 -12.70
C PHE A 184 -8.27 13.10 -11.42
N THR A 185 -8.12 14.41 -11.20
CA THR A 185 -8.66 15.10 -10.01
C THR A 185 -10.18 15.02 -9.88
N ASP A 186 -10.92 14.86 -10.97
CA ASP A 186 -12.37 14.66 -10.91
C ASP A 186 -12.76 13.26 -10.43
N VAL A 187 -11.84 12.29 -10.49
CA VAL A 187 -12.00 10.95 -9.95
C VAL A 187 -11.54 10.88 -8.50
N ASP A 188 -10.33 11.34 -8.19
CA ASP A 188 -9.66 11.10 -6.91
C ASP A 188 -9.72 12.30 -5.94
N GLN A 189 -10.21 13.46 -6.42
CA GLN A 189 -10.27 14.73 -5.70
C GLN A 189 -8.91 15.29 -5.25
N GLY A 190 -7.80 14.84 -5.87
CA GLY A 190 -6.43 15.23 -5.54
C GLY A 190 -5.95 14.68 -4.19
N LEU A 191 -6.59 13.62 -3.68
CA LEU A 191 -6.28 13.03 -2.38
C LEU A 191 -5.53 11.70 -2.48
N ILE A 192 -5.40 11.12 -3.67
CA ILE A 192 -4.83 9.80 -3.86
C ILE A 192 -3.43 9.92 -4.47
N MET A 193 -2.42 9.43 -3.75
CA MET A 193 -1.01 9.58 -4.13
C MET A 193 -0.46 8.29 -4.74
N GLU A 194 -0.87 7.95 -5.95
CA GLU A 194 -0.45 6.71 -6.63
C GLU A 194 1.01 6.76 -7.10
N SER A 195 1.69 5.62 -7.08
CA SER A 195 3.09 5.51 -7.51
C SER A 195 3.24 4.50 -8.64
N GLY A 196 4.14 4.76 -9.59
CA GLY A 196 4.37 3.88 -10.74
C GLY A 196 3.30 3.99 -11.83
N ALA A 197 3.47 3.19 -12.89
CA ALA A 197 2.55 3.17 -14.02
C ALA A 197 1.19 2.56 -13.67
N PRO A 198 0.08 3.09 -14.23
CA PRO A 198 -1.24 2.53 -14.04
C PRO A 198 -1.41 1.20 -14.80
N TYR A 199 -2.33 0.35 -14.33
CA TYR A 199 -2.66 -0.95 -14.92
C TYR A 199 -2.88 -0.87 -16.43
N CYS A 200 -3.58 0.16 -16.89
CA CYS A 200 -3.81 0.38 -18.30
C CYS A 200 -2.51 0.47 -19.12
N LEU A 201 -1.54 1.29 -18.68
CA LEU A 201 -0.28 1.46 -19.39
C LEU A 201 0.65 0.24 -19.20
N GLU A 202 0.61 -0.39 -18.02
CA GLU A 202 1.29 -1.67 -17.81
C GLU A 202 0.82 -2.73 -18.81
N ALA A 203 -0.49 -2.85 -19.03
CA ALA A 203 -1.06 -3.79 -19.98
C ALA A 203 -0.63 -3.48 -21.42
N MET A 204 -0.62 -2.20 -21.79
CA MET A 204 -0.15 -1.79 -23.12
C MET A 204 1.31 -2.19 -23.34
N ASN A 205 2.18 -1.84 -22.39
CA ASN A 205 3.61 -2.19 -22.41
C ASN A 205 3.82 -3.71 -22.44
N GLY A 206 3.09 -4.46 -21.61
CA GLY A 206 3.19 -5.91 -21.52
C GLY A 206 2.79 -6.62 -22.81
N MET A 207 1.68 -6.20 -23.42
CA MET A 207 1.20 -6.75 -24.70
C MET A 207 2.18 -6.46 -25.84
N GLU A 208 2.68 -5.22 -25.93
CA GLU A 208 3.66 -4.81 -26.94
C GLU A 208 4.99 -5.56 -26.78
N ALA A 209 5.50 -5.67 -25.56
CA ALA A 209 6.74 -6.40 -25.29
C ALA A 209 6.59 -7.90 -25.63
N LEU A 210 5.48 -8.53 -25.26
CA LEU A 210 5.22 -9.92 -25.65
C LEU A 210 5.14 -10.07 -27.17
N PHE A 211 4.44 -9.18 -27.86
CA PHE A 211 4.38 -9.18 -29.32
C PHE A 211 5.78 -9.05 -29.94
N GLY A 212 6.63 -8.17 -29.41
CA GLY A 212 8.01 -8.02 -29.86
C GLY A 212 8.84 -9.30 -29.65
N LEU A 213 8.60 -10.04 -28.56
CA LEU A 213 9.33 -11.27 -28.25
C LEU A 213 8.87 -12.49 -29.07
N ARG A 214 7.59 -12.56 -29.45
CA ARG A 214 7.01 -13.79 -30.04
C ARG A 214 6.28 -13.63 -31.37
N GLY A 215 6.04 -12.39 -31.81
CA GLY A 215 5.16 -12.07 -32.94
C GLY A 215 3.68 -12.09 -32.56
N ALA A 216 2.82 -12.16 -33.58
CA ALA A 216 1.36 -12.17 -33.40
C ALA A 216 0.86 -13.45 -32.70
N PHE A 217 -0.25 -13.32 -31.97
CA PHE A 217 -0.82 -14.42 -31.18
C PHE A 217 -2.32 -14.32 -30.94
N THR A 218 -2.97 -15.46 -30.68
CA THR A 218 -4.31 -15.45 -30.07
C THR A 218 -4.22 -15.26 -28.57
N TRP A 219 -5.20 -14.58 -27.99
CA TRP A 219 -5.19 -14.29 -26.56
C TRP A 219 -6.57 -14.40 -25.93
N ALA A 220 -6.59 -14.67 -24.63
CA ALA A 220 -7.78 -14.58 -23.79
C ALA A 220 -7.53 -13.61 -22.63
N LEU A 221 -8.60 -13.01 -22.11
CA LEU A 221 -8.59 -12.19 -20.91
C LEU A 221 -9.26 -12.95 -19.77
N VAL A 222 -8.56 -13.09 -18.64
CA VAL A 222 -9.12 -13.60 -17.39
C VAL A 222 -8.91 -12.53 -16.32
N ALA A 223 -9.98 -11.93 -15.83
CA ALA A 223 -9.91 -10.76 -14.97
C ALA A 223 -10.88 -10.87 -13.80
N PHE A 224 -10.51 -10.32 -12.64
CA PHE A 224 -11.47 -10.03 -11.59
C PHE A 224 -12.47 -8.97 -12.07
N PRO A 225 -13.76 -9.06 -11.67
CA PRO A 225 -14.71 -8.00 -11.98
C PRO A 225 -14.36 -6.69 -11.25
N GLY A 226 -14.62 -5.56 -11.90
CA GLY A 226 -14.36 -4.22 -11.37
C GLY A 226 -13.08 -3.58 -11.90
N ASP A 227 -12.66 -2.47 -11.29
CA ASP A 227 -11.65 -1.57 -11.87
C ASP A 227 -10.26 -2.19 -12.04
N TYR A 228 -9.83 -3.09 -11.15
CA TYR A 228 -8.54 -3.77 -11.31
C TYR A 228 -8.50 -4.58 -12.63
N GLY A 229 -9.48 -5.46 -12.83
CA GLY A 229 -9.58 -6.26 -14.05
C GLY A 229 -9.94 -5.43 -15.28
N GLY A 230 -10.83 -4.45 -15.11
CA GLY A 230 -11.31 -3.58 -16.16
C GLY A 230 -10.22 -2.68 -16.73
N ASP A 231 -9.41 -2.05 -15.88
CA ASP A 231 -8.39 -1.07 -16.31
C ASP A 231 -7.23 -1.73 -17.04
N TYR A 232 -6.68 -2.83 -16.48
CA TYR A 232 -5.65 -3.62 -17.17
C TYR A 232 -6.22 -4.25 -18.46
N GLY A 233 -7.43 -4.81 -18.39
CA GLY A 233 -8.10 -5.42 -19.53
C GLY A 233 -8.36 -4.43 -20.67
N ALA A 234 -8.72 -3.18 -20.35
CA ALA A 234 -8.88 -2.11 -21.32
C ALA A 234 -7.55 -1.76 -21.99
N GLY A 235 -6.48 -1.60 -21.22
CA GLY A 235 -5.12 -1.39 -21.76
C GLY A 235 -4.67 -2.53 -22.69
N ALA A 236 -4.94 -3.77 -22.32
CA ALA A 236 -4.63 -4.94 -23.15
C ALA A 236 -5.41 -4.93 -24.48
N LYS A 237 -6.69 -4.55 -24.45
CA LYS A 237 -7.54 -4.40 -25.65
C LYS A 237 -7.06 -3.27 -26.56
N ILE A 238 -6.66 -2.14 -25.99
CA ILE A 238 -6.08 -1.01 -26.75
C ILE A 238 -4.82 -1.48 -27.48
N ALA A 239 -3.88 -2.12 -26.77
CA ALA A 239 -2.67 -2.62 -27.41
C ALA A 239 -2.95 -3.72 -28.44
N ALA A 240 -3.89 -4.63 -28.18
CA ALA A 240 -4.29 -5.66 -29.14
C ALA A 240 -4.83 -5.06 -30.45
N ALA A 241 -5.57 -3.95 -30.39
CA ALA A 241 -6.06 -3.26 -31.56
C ALA A 241 -4.92 -2.65 -32.39
N GLU A 242 -3.98 -1.94 -31.75
CA GLU A 242 -2.82 -1.32 -32.41
C GLU A 242 -1.85 -2.35 -33.00
N LEU A 243 -1.67 -3.49 -32.34
CA LEU A 243 -0.79 -4.58 -32.79
C LEU A 243 -1.44 -5.49 -33.85
N GLY A 244 -2.75 -5.33 -34.11
CA GLY A 244 -3.50 -6.19 -35.04
C GLY A 244 -3.71 -7.61 -34.53
N LEU A 245 -3.78 -7.81 -33.21
CA LEU A 245 -4.03 -9.11 -32.56
C LEU A 245 -5.51 -9.53 -32.58
N GLY A 246 -6.43 -8.57 -32.79
CA GLY A 246 -7.87 -8.80 -32.78
C GLY A 246 -8.46 -8.96 -31.38
N ASP A 247 -9.76 -9.23 -31.32
CA ASP A 247 -10.51 -9.45 -30.07
C ASP A 247 -10.02 -10.72 -29.34
N PRO A 248 -10.13 -10.79 -28.00
CA PRO A 248 -9.78 -11.98 -27.26
C PRO A 248 -10.68 -13.15 -27.65
N VAL A 249 -10.12 -14.35 -27.75
CA VAL A 249 -10.88 -15.58 -28.07
C VAL A 249 -11.77 -16.05 -26.91
N ALA A 250 -11.51 -15.54 -25.71
CA ALA A 250 -12.34 -15.69 -24.52
C ALA A 250 -12.12 -14.49 -23.58
N GLU A 251 -13.18 -14.01 -22.94
CA GLU A 251 -13.13 -12.96 -21.93
C GLU A 251 -13.92 -13.43 -20.70
N ILE A 252 -13.20 -13.67 -19.61
CA ILE A 252 -13.70 -14.41 -18.45
C ILE A 252 -13.58 -13.54 -17.21
N LEU A 253 -14.71 -13.27 -16.56
CA LEU A 253 -14.74 -12.63 -15.25
C LEU A 253 -14.61 -13.70 -14.17
N GLN A 254 -13.42 -13.79 -13.58
CA GLN A 254 -13.11 -14.72 -12.49
C GLN A 254 -13.56 -14.10 -11.16
N ILE A 255 -14.57 -14.69 -10.52
CA ILE A 255 -14.90 -14.34 -9.13
C ILE A 255 -13.76 -14.85 -8.24
N PRO A 256 -13.20 -14.04 -7.33
CA PRO A 256 -12.17 -14.50 -6.42
C PRO A 256 -12.62 -15.72 -5.59
N VAL A 257 -11.73 -16.67 -5.36
CA VAL A 257 -12.01 -17.89 -4.58
C VAL A 257 -12.37 -17.55 -3.14
N SER A 258 -11.73 -16.52 -2.56
CA SER A 258 -12.06 -15.99 -1.23
C SER A 258 -13.49 -15.47 -1.13
N PHE A 259 -14.08 -15.02 -2.25
CA PHE A 259 -15.46 -14.55 -2.33
C PHE A 259 -16.44 -15.62 -2.85
N GLY A 260 -16.05 -16.89 -2.76
CA GLY A 260 -16.89 -18.04 -3.10
C GLY A 260 -16.90 -18.42 -4.58
N GLY A 261 -15.98 -17.84 -5.38
CA GLY A 261 -15.75 -18.28 -6.75
C GLY A 261 -15.02 -19.62 -6.85
N ASP A 262 -14.97 -20.17 -8.07
CA ASP A 262 -14.13 -21.31 -8.42
C ASP A 262 -13.47 -21.08 -9.79
N VAL A 263 -12.36 -21.79 -10.05
CA VAL A 263 -11.62 -21.67 -11.32
C VAL A 263 -12.01 -22.72 -12.36
N ALA A 264 -12.92 -23.64 -12.05
CA ALA A 264 -13.19 -24.81 -12.89
C ALA A 264 -13.84 -24.39 -14.21
N ALA A 265 -14.78 -23.44 -14.16
CA ALA A 265 -15.39 -22.88 -15.37
C ALA A 265 -14.34 -22.16 -16.26
N THR A 266 -13.49 -21.34 -15.65
CA THR A 266 -12.39 -20.64 -16.32
C THR A 266 -11.44 -21.61 -17.00
N VAL A 267 -11.03 -22.67 -16.31
CA VAL A 267 -10.17 -23.73 -16.87
C VAL A 267 -10.86 -24.43 -18.05
N ALA A 268 -12.14 -24.79 -17.92
CA ALA A 268 -12.88 -25.48 -18.99
C ALA A 268 -13.03 -24.61 -20.25
N GLU A 269 -13.27 -23.31 -20.07
CA GLU A 269 -13.38 -22.36 -21.19
C GLU A 269 -12.04 -22.17 -21.89
N LEU A 270 -10.95 -21.97 -21.15
CA LEU A 270 -9.60 -21.85 -21.71
C LEU A 270 -9.13 -23.14 -22.40
N LEU A 271 -9.51 -24.32 -21.89
CA LEU A 271 -9.27 -25.60 -22.58
C LEU A 271 -10.01 -25.69 -23.92
N THR A 272 -11.16 -25.04 -24.04
CA THR A 272 -11.93 -24.99 -25.29
C THR A 272 -11.35 -23.96 -26.26
N ALA A 273 -11.00 -22.77 -25.76
CA ALA A 273 -10.52 -21.65 -26.57
C ALA A 273 -9.05 -21.82 -27.01
N GLN A 274 -8.22 -22.50 -26.22
CA GLN A 274 -6.79 -22.73 -26.49
C GLN A 274 -6.01 -21.45 -26.90
N PRO A 275 -6.10 -20.33 -26.15
CA PRO A 275 -5.36 -19.11 -26.47
C PRO A 275 -3.86 -19.29 -26.30
N GLU A 276 -3.04 -18.68 -27.17
CA GLU A 276 -1.59 -18.74 -26.98
C GLU A 276 -1.11 -17.91 -25.79
N VAL A 277 -1.78 -16.78 -25.50
CA VAL A 277 -1.52 -15.92 -24.34
C VAL A 277 -2.78 -15.75 -23.50
N ILE A 278 -2.64 -15.88 -22.19
CA ILE A 278 -3.69 -15.56 -21.23
C ILE A 278 -3.26 -14.29 -20.51
N VAL A 279 -3.93 -13.18 -20.82
CA VAL A 279 -3.81 -11.95 -20.04
C VAL A 279 -4.58 -12.17 -18.75
N MET A 280 -3.88 -12.11 -17.62
CA MET A 280 -4.41 -12.50 -16.32
C MET A 280 -4.34 -11.35 -15.33
N VAL A 281 -5.51 -11.01 -14.79
CA VAL A 281 -5.72 -9.87 -13.89
C VAL A 281 -6.51 -10.35 -12.68
N THR A 282 -5.89 -11.27 -11.94
CA THR A 282 -6.47 -11.97 -10.78
C THR A 282 -5.56 -11.81 -9.56
N GLY A 283 -5.88 -12.50 -8.47
CA GLY A 283 -4.96 -12.76 -7.38
C GLY A 283 -3.99 -13.91 -7.68
N PRO A 284 -2.97 -14.12 -6.82
CA PRO A 284 -1.98 -15.18 -6.99
C PRO A 284 -2.56 -16.59 -6.89
N THR A 285 -3.61 -16.75 -6.06
CA THR A 285 -4.30 -18.02 -5.85
C THR A 285 -4.97 -18.50 -7.13
N GLU A 286 -5.77 -17.65 -7.77
CA GLU A 286 -6.47 -17.97 -9.01
C GLU A 286 -5.48 -18.23 -10.14
N MET A 287 -4.42 -17.41 -10.24
CA MET A 287 -3.37 -17.62 -11.24
C MET A 287 -2.75 -19.02 -11.13
N ALA A 288 -2.34 -19.40 -9.91
CA ALA A 288 -1.74 -20.70 -9.67
C ALA A 288 -2.71 -21.86 -9.96
N GLN A 289 -3.97 -21.75 -9.53
CA GLN A 289 -4.98 -22.77 -9.74
C GLN A 289 -5.38 -22.92 -11.21
N ILE A 290 -5.52 -21.81 -11.95
CA ILE A 290 -5.83 -21.82 -13.39
C ILE A 290 -4.64 -22.42 -14.16
N ALA A 291 -3.42 -21.92 -13.95
CA ALA A 291 -2.23 -22.43 -14.63
C ALA A 291 -2.03 -23.93 -14.39
N GLY A 292 -2.10 -24.37 -13.13
CA GLY A 292 -2.02 -25.79 -12.76
C GLY A 292 -3.15 -26.62 -13.35
N GLY A 293 -4.38 -26.10 -13.33
CA GLY A 293 -5.56 -26.75 -13.90
C GLY A 293 -5.44 -26.98 -15.41
N LEU A 294 -4.99 -25.98 -16.17
CA LEU A 294 -4.76 -26.12 -17.62
C LEU A 294 -3.68 -27.17 -17.92
N PHE A 295 -2.56 -27.12 -17.20
CA PHE A 295 -1.45 -28.06 -17.39
C PHE A 295 -1.85 -29.50 -17.09
N GLN A 296 -2.56 -29.72 -15.98
CA GLN A 296 -3.07 -31.04 -15.59
C GLN A 296 -4.07 -31.62 -16.61
N ASN A 297 -4.78 -30.75 -17.33
CA ASN A 297 -5.73 -31.14 -18.36
C ASN A 297 -5.13 -31.11 -19.78
N GLY A 298 -3.79 -31.09 -19.89
CA GLY A 298 -3.07 -31.30 -21.14
C GLY A 298 -2.84 -30.05 -22.00
N PHE A 299 -3.24 -28.86 -21.53
CA PHE A 299 -2.92 -27.61 -22.20
C PHE A 299 -1.64 -27.02 -21.60
N GLN A 300 -0.53 -27.09 -22.34
CA GLN A 300 0.81 -26.81 -21.79
C GLN A 300 1.59 -25.76 -22.59
N THR A 301 1.02 -25.23 -23.67
CA THR A 301 1.71 -24.33 -24.62
C THR A 301 1.34 -22.86 -24.43
N PHE A 302 0.50 -22.54 -23.45
CA PHE A 302 0.07 -21.16 -23.18
C PHE A 302 1.19 -20.36 -22.52
N GLN A 303 1.19 -19.05 -22.72
CA GLN A 303 1.89 -18.09 -21.88
C GLN A 303 0.89 -17.31 -21.03
N ILE A 304 1.34 -16.81 -19.88
CA ILE A 304 0.57 -15.89 -19.03
C ILE A 304 1.22 -14.52 -19.16
N LEU A 305 0.42 -13.48 -19.39
CA LEU A 305 0.77 -12.09 -19.09
C LEU A 305 0.01 -11.67 -17.83
N GLY A 306 0.67 -11.72 -16.68
CA GLY A 306 0.08 -11.38 -15.40
C GLY A 306 0.26 -9.91 -15.06
N ALA A 307 -0.81 -9.26 -14.61
CA ALA A 307 -0.68 -7.99 -13.90
C ALA A 307 0.10 -8.17 -12.59
N GLY A 308 0.71 -7.11 -12.05
CA GLY A 308 1.57 -7.16 -10.85
C GLY A 308 1.00 -7.99 -9.68
N PRO A 309 -0.28 -7.82 -9.27
CA PRO A 309 -0.88 -8.58 -8.17
C PRO A 309 -1.05 -10.09 -8.40
N THR A 310 -0.78 -10.62 -9.59
CA THR A 310 -0.90 -12.06 -9.89
C THR A 310 0.24 -12.90 -9.31
N TRP A 311 1.32 -12.28 -8.83
CA TRP A 311 2.47 -13.00 -8.29
C TRP A 311 2.56 -12.93 -6.76
N ASN A 312 2.97 -14.04 -6.14
CA ASN A 312 3.38 -14.08 -4.74
C ASN A 312 4.63 -14.94 -4.59
N VAL A 313 5.62 -14.47 -3.83
CA VAL A 313 6.90 -15.17 -3.61
C VAL A 313 6.72 -16.58 -3.02
N ALA A 314 5.64 -16.84 -2.28
CA ALA A 314 5.33 -18.16 -1.72
C ALA A 314 5.10 -19.23 -2.81
N LEU A 315 4.80 -18.84 -4.05
CA LEU A 315 4.71 -19.76 -5.18
C LEU A 315 6.01 -20.53 -5.39
N LYS A 316 7.17 -19.95 -5.03
CA LYS A 316 8.48 -20.63 -5.07
C LYS A 316 8.52 -21.92 -4.24
N ALA A 317 7.72 -22.01 -3.17
CA ALA A 317 7.64 -23.20 -2.34
C ALA A 317 6.91 -24.36 -3.04
N ASN A 318 6.17 -24.09 -4.12
CA ASN A 318 5.47 -25.09 -4.91
C ASN A 318 6.38 -25.66 -6.01
N THR A 319 7.18 -26.68 -5.67
CA THR A 319 8.14 -27.31 -6.59
C THR A 319 7.52 -27.98 -7.81
N ASP A 320 6.22 -28.30 -7.76
CA ASP A 320 5.50 -28.93 -8.87
C ASP A 320 4.99 -27.88 -9.87
N LEU A 321 4.60 -26.70 -9.38
CA LEU A 321 4.08 -25.61 -10.19
C LEU A 321 5.18 -24.70 -10.75
N MET A 322 6.27 -24.48 -10.02
CA MET A 322 7.33 -23.55 -10.44
C MET A 322 7.94 -23.87 -11.81
N PRO A 323 8.24 -25.13 -12.18
CA PRO A 323 8.75 -25.43 -13.52
C PRO A 323 7.79 -25.04 -14.65
N LEU A 324 6.48 -25.11 -14.40
CA LEU A 324 5.47 -24.61 -15.33
C LEU A 324 5.53 -23.08 -15.41
N LEU A 325 5.55 -22.39 -14.26
CA LEU A 325 5.56 -20.93 -14.21
C LEU A 325 6.82 -20.35 -14.85
N GLU A 326 8.00 -20.94 -14.63
CA GLU A 326 9.24 -20.53 -15.30
C GLU A 326 9.13 -20.60 -16.83
N ALA A 327 8.37 -21.58 -17.36
CA ALA A 327 8.13 -21.73 -18.77
C ALA A 327 7.08 -20.75 -19.32
N THR A 328 6.02 -20.47 -18.57
CA THR A 328 4.81 -19.82 -19.10
C THR A 328 4.58 -18.39 -18.59
N TYR A 329 4.98 -18.08 -17.36
CA TYR A 329 4.63 -16.82 -16.71
C TYR A 329 5.51 -15.66 -17.16
N ARG A 330 4.86 -14.59 -17.57
CA ARG A 330 5.42 -13.25 -17.78
C ARG A 330 4.57 -12.27 -17.00
N GLY A 331 5.17 -11.40 -16.21
CA GLY A 331 4.44 -10.47 -15.34
C GLY A 331 4.87 -9.03 -15.57
N THR A 332 3.94 -8.09 -15.62
CA THR A 332 4.27 -6.67 -15.58
C THR A 332 4.45 -6.20 -14.15
N SER A 333 5.34 -5.23 -13.93
CA SER A 333 5.41 -4.49 -12.68
C SER A 333 5.71 -3.01 -12.91
N PRO A 334 5.20 -2.11 -12.07
CA PRO A 334 5.44 -0.67 -12.19
C PRO A 334 6.86 -0.24 -11.78
N TRP A 335 7.62 -1.11 -11.12
CA TRP A 335 9.02 -0.88 -10.71
C TRP A 335 9.81 -2.20 -10.68
N ALA A 336 11.10 -2.07 -10.42
CA ALA A 336 12.06 -3.16 -10.38
C ALA A 336 11.89 -4.07 -9.15
N GLY A 337 12.39 -5.30 -9.22
CA GLY A 337 12.26 -6.31 -8.16
C GLY A 337 13.21 -6.12 -6.96
N TRP A 338 13.07 -6.99 -5.97
CA TRP A 338 13.75 -6.92 -4.67
C TRP A 338 15.28 -6.73 -4.74
N ASP A 339 15.94 -7.39 -5.69
CA ASP A 339 17.40 -7.44 -5.79
C ASP A 339 18.02 -6.24 -6.52
N THR A 340 17.20 -5.28 -6.97
CA THR A 340 17.68 -4.13 -7.77
C THR A 340 18.61 -3.24 -6.95
N ASP A 341 19.69 -2.74 -7.59
CA ASP A 341 20.71 -1.93 -6.93
C ASP A 341 20.40 -0.43 -7.06
N THR A 342 19.58 0.07 -6.12
CA THR A 342 19.32 1.51 -5.95
C THR A 342 19.40 1.87 -4.47
N PRO A 343 19.62 3.15 -4.11
CA PRO A 343 19.61 3.57 -2.72
C PRO A 343 18.31 3.21 -1.99
N GLY A 344 17.15 3.38 -2.64
CA GLY A 344 15.85 3.02 -2.06
C GLY A 344 15.69 1.53 -1.80
N HIS A 345 16.08 0.68 -2.76
CA HIS A 345 16.06 -0.77 -2.56
C HIS A 345 17.06 -1.24 -1.50
N ALA A 346 18.22 -0.58 -1.38
CA ALA A 346 19.19 -0.89 -0.33
C ALA A 346 18.62 -0.58 1.06
N ALA A 347 18.05 0.62 1.25
CA ALA A 347 17.41 1.01 2.52
C ALA A 347 16.26 0.07 2.89
N MET A 348 15.41 -0.29 1.91
CA MET A 348 14.34 -1.26 2.07
C MET A 348 14.86 -2.62 2.54
N ARG A 349 15.91 -3.17 1.90
CA ARG A 349 16.47 -4.48 2.28
C ARG A 349 17.13 -4.46 3.66
N ASP A 350 17.76 -3.35 4.03
CA ASP A 350 18.35 -3.17 5.36
C ASP A 350 17.24 -3.15 6.43
N ALA A 351 16.16 -2.40 6.20
CA ALA A 351 14.98 -2.37 7.08
C ALA A 351 14.34 -3.74 7.21
N ALA A 352 14.11 -4.42 6.09
CA ALA A 352 13.59 -5.79 6.05
C ALA A 352 14.47 -6.75 6.85
N THR A 353 15.79 -6.68 6.69
CA THR A 353 16.74 -7.53 7.42
C THR A 353 16.68 -7.25 8.92
N ALA A 354 16.63 -5.99 9.32
CA ALA A 354 16.50 -5.59 10.73
C ALA A 354 15.20 -6.09 11.37
N ALA A 355 14.10 -6.09 10.61
CA ALA A 355 12.79 -6.58 11.04
C ALA A 355 12.59 -8.10 10.83
N GLY A 356 13.60 -8.83 10.33
CA GLY A 356 13.52 -10.28 10.10
C GLY A 356 12.56 -10.69 8.97
N ARG A 357 12.35 -9.81 8.00
CA ARG A 357 11.51 -10.02 6.81
C ARG A 357 12.32 -10.70 5.69
N GLY A 358 11.62 -11.41 4.82
CA GLY A 358 12.20 -12.03 3.61
C GLY A 358 11.85 -11.25 2.34
N PRO A 359 12.47 -11.60 1.20
CA PRO A 359 12.18 -10.99 -0.09
C PRO A 359 10.71 -11.14 -0.49
N SER A 360 10.12 -10.03 -0.97
CA SER A 360 8.74 -10.00 -1.46
C SER A 360 8.51 -8.79 -2.35
N GLY A 361 7.95 -8.99 -3.54
CA GLY A 361 7.52 -7.86 -4.40
C GLY A 361 6.47 -6.97 -3.74
N SER A 362 5.63 -7.53 -2.87
CA SER A 362 4.68 -6.75 -2.06
C SER A 362 5.39 -5.89 -1.01
N TYR A 363 6.50 -6.36 -0.45
CA TYR A 363 7.28 -5.53 0.46
C TYR A 363 7.93 -4.35 -0.28
N VAL A 364 8.43 -4.59 -1.51
CA VAL A 364 8.91 -3.50 -2.40
C VAL A 364 7.81 -2.47 -2.65
N ALA A 365 6.60 -2.94 -2.95
CA ALA A 365 5.45 -2.06 -3.18
C ALA A 365 5.11 -1.20 -1.95
N GLY A 366 4.96 -1.84 -0.79
CA GLY A 366 4.63 -1.14 0.46
C GLY A 366 5.66 -0.08 0.83
N TRP A 367 6.95 -0.36 0.63
CA TRP A 367 8.04 0.60 0.82
C TRP A 367 7.95 1.78 -0.16
N THR A 368 7.75 1.48 -1.45
CA THR A 368 7.70 2.49 -2.53
C THR A 368 6.59 3.51 -2.33
N TRP A 369 5.43 3.09 -1.82
CA TRP A 369 4.29 3.97 -1.61
C TRP A 369 4.45 5.00 -0.48
N GLN A 370 5.52 4.92 0.32
CA GLN A 370 5.73 5.85 1.43
C GLN A 370 6.53 7.10 1.03
N TYR A 371 7.18 7.12 -0.14
CA TYR A 371 7.94 8.29 -0.60
C TYR A 371 7.07 9.54 -0.86
N PRO A 372 5.84 9.44 -1.43
CA PRO A 372 4.92 10.58 -1.49
C PRO A 372 4.60 11.15 -0.11
N TRP A 373 4.32 10.29 0.87
CA TRP A 373 4.09 10.71 2.25
C TRP A 373 5.31 11.36 2.89
N LEU A 374 6.51 10.81 2.68
CA LEU A 374 7.74 11.43 3.18
C LEU A 374 7.90 12.85 2.64
N SER A 375 7.61 13.05 1.36
CA SER A 375 7.67 14.36 0.69
C SER A 375 6.61 15.32 1.24
N LEU A 376 5.36 14.85 1.37
CA LEU A 376 4.24 15.61 1.96
C LEU A 376 4.55 16.09 3.38
N LEU A 377 4.98 15.19 4.26
CA LEU A 377 5.24 15.51 5.66
C LEU A 377 6.41 16.47 5.78
N THR A 378 7.46 16.29 4.97
CA THR A 378 8.60 17.22 4.94
C THR A 378 8.14 18.62 4.51
N ALA A 379 7.33 18.74 3.47
CA ALA A 379 6.79 20.01 3.01
C ALA A 379 5.85 20.67 4.04
N ALA A 380 4.96 19.89 4.65
CA ALA A 380 4.01 20.36 5.66
C ALA A 380 4.73 20.87 6.93
N ILE A 381 5.75 20.17 7.40
CA ILE A 381 6.57 20.59 8.55
C ILE A 381 7.35 21.86 8.22
N ALA A 382 7.96 21.94 7.03
CA ALA A 382 8.68 23.14 6.58
C ALA A 382 7.74 24.36 6.44
N ALA A 383 6.48 24.14 6.08
CA ALA A 383 5.44 25.17 6.06
C ALA A 383 4.95 25.55 7.47
N GLY A 384 5.29 24.77 8.51
CA GLY A 384 4.84 24.96 9.88
C GLY A 384 3.37 24.58 10.10
N ASP A 385 2.81 23.70 9.26
CA ASP A 385 1.39 23.33 9.29
C ASP A 385 1.18 21.85 8.91
N LEU A 386 0.96 21.01 9.92
CA LEU A 386 0.60 19.59 9.85
C LEU A 386 -0.92 19.36 9.94
N THR A 387 -1.74 20.36 9.64
CA THR A 387 -3.20 20.14 9.53
C THR A 387 -3.53 19.36 8.25
N ARG A 388 -4.61 18.58 8.29
CA ARG A 388 -5.08 17.85 7.10
C ARG A 388 -5.35 18.74 5.90
N ALA A 389 -5.97 19.89 6.13
CA ALA A 389 -6.25 20.86 5.07
C ALA A 389 -4.96 21.31 4.36
N ASN A 390 -3.87 21.55 5.10
CA ASN A 390 -2.58 21.91 4.50
C ASN A 390 -1.93 20.72 3.78
N VAL A 391 -1.97 19.52 4.37
CA VAL A 391 -1.43 18.30 3.74
C VAL A 391 -2.15 18.00 2.41
N ALA A 392 -3.48 18.10 2.38
CA ALA A 392 -4.28 17.93 1.17
C ALA A 392 -3.99 19.01 0.12
N ALA A 393 -3.81 20.27 0.53
CA ALA A 393 -3.42 21.34 -0.38
C ALA A 393 -2.05 21.08 -1.02
N LEU A 394 -1.07 20.62 -0.22
CA LEU A 394 0.27 20.29 -0.69
C LEU A 394 0.30 19.07 -1.62
N ALA A 395 -0.61 18.10 -1.46
CA ALA A 395 -0.67 16.90 -2.30
C ALA A 395 -0.77 17.23 -3.79
N ALA A 396 -1.61 18.21 -4.15
CA ALA A 396 -1.77 18.69 -5.52
C ALA A 396 -0.59 19.56 -6.02
N GLU A 397 0.33 19.96 -5.14
CA GLU A 397 1.47 20.83 -5.43
C GLU A 397 2.81 20.11 -5.43
N LEU A 398 2.85 18.81 -5.08
CA LEU A 398 4.08 18.03 -5.07
C LEU A 398 4.64 17.87 -6.49
N ASP A 399 5.77 18.54 -6.75
CA ASP A 399 6.36 18.61 -8.08
C ASP A 399 7.58 17.70 -8.28
N ALA A 400 8.18 17.21 -7.20
CA ALA A 400 9.34 16.31 -7.23
C ALA A 400 9.35 15.35 -6.03
N ILE A 401 9.05 14.08 -6.30
CA ILE A 401 9.15 12.99 -5.33
C ILE A 401 10.33 12.12 -5.71
N ASP A 402 11.35 12.10 -4.85
CA ASP A 402 12.51 11.25 -4.98
C ASP A 402 12.22 9.86 -4.40
N TYR A 403 12.05 8.88 -5.28
CA TYR A 403 11.90 7.46 -4.91
C TYR A 403 13.24 6.76 -4.67
N GLN A 404 14.33 7.51 -4.54
CA GLN A 404 15.68 7.01 -4.34
C GLN A 404 16.09 5.97 -5.39
N GLY A 405 15.71 6.26 -6.64
CA GLY A 405 15.95 5.44 -7.81
C GLY A 405 15.07 4.20 -7.97
N ILE A 406 14.10 3.94 -7.08
CA ILE A 406 13.11 2.85 -7.29
C ILE A 406 12.23 3.16 -8.51
N LEU A 407 11.79 4.42 -8.59
CA LEU A 407 11.07 5.02 -9.71
C LEU A 407 11.80 6.29 -10.16
N PRO A 408 11.53 6.79 -11.38
CA PRO A 408 11.86 8.16 -11.74
C PRO A 408 11.23 9.18 -10.79
N ASP A 409 11.80 10.39 -10.74
CA ASP A 409 11.18 11.49 -10.00
C ASP A 409 9.79 11.78 -10.56
N ARG A 410 8.82 11.93 -9.66
CA ARG A 410 7.41 12.11 -10.02
C ARG A 410 6.86 13.48 -9.58
N SER A 411 5.95 14.01 -10.38
CA SER A 411 5.14 15.19 -10.09
C SER A 411 3.66 14.81 -10.00
N TYR A 412 2.86 15.62 -9.29
CA TYR A 412 1.39 15.61 -9.32
C TYR A 412 0.83 16.93 -9.88
N VAL A 413 1.69 17.77 -10.43
CA VAL A 413 1.32 19.09 -10.96
C VAL A 413 1.07 19.00 -12.47
N GLY A 414 -0.04 19.59 -12.92
CA GLY A 414 -0.37 19.71 -14.34
C GLY A 414 -1.48 18.76 -14.77
N GLU A 415 -1.55 18.50 -16.07
CA GLU A 415 -2.55 17.60 -16.64
C GLU A 415 -2.09 16.14 -16.52
N PRO A 416 -3.00 15.14 -16.53
CA PRO A 416 -2.65 13.72 -16.38
C PRO A 416 -1.48 13.26 -17.27
N ASN A 417 -1.47 13.65 -18.54
CA ASN A 417 -0.42 13.28 -19.49
C ASN A 417 0.95 13.92 -19.20
N ASP A 418 1.02 15.00 -18.41
CA ASP A 418 2.27 15.69 -18.07
C ASP A 418 3.08 14.92 -17.02
N HIS A 419 2.41 14.15 -16.17
CA HIS A 419 3.02 13.56 -14.97
C HIS A 419 2.76 12.07 -14.76
N ILE A 420 1.90 11.44 -15.57
CA ILE A 420 1.66 9.99 -15.51
C ILE A 420 2.97 9.20 -15.76
N GLU A 421 3.28 8.28 -14.86
CA GLU A 421 4.37 7.33 -15.07
C GLU A 421 3.96 6.30 -16.13
N ARG A 422 4.82 6.09 -17.12
CA ARG A 422 4.52 5.22 -18.27
C ARG A 422 5.42 3.99 -18.35
N SER A 423 6.47 3.96 -17.54
CA SER A 423 7.45 2.88 -17.57
C SER A 423 6.97 1.66 -16.80
N THR A 424 7.35 0.50 -17.31
CA THR A 424 6.98 -0.80 -16.76
C THR A 424 8.17 -1.74 -16.89
N TYR A 425 8.22 -2.77 -16.06
CA TYR A 425 9.13 -3.90 -16.22
C TYR A 425 8.34 -5.11 -16.69
N LEU A 426 8.93 -5.88 -17.60
CA LEU A 426 8.46 -7.22 -17.91
C LEU A 426 9.34 -8.22 -17.17
N ASN A 427 8.72 -9.11 -16.40
CA ASN A 427 9.39 -10.10 -15.58
C ASN A 427 9.08 -11.51 -16.07
N LYS A 428 9.93 -12.47 -15.73
CA LYS A 428 9.63 -13.91 -15.79
C LYS A 428 9.68 -14.51 -14.39
N ALA A 429 8.96 -15.60 -14.19
CA ALA A 429 9.17 -16.44 -13.02
C ALA A 429 10.59 -17.03 -13.02
N ASP A 430 11.22 -17.03 -11.86
CA ASP A 430 12.57 -17.56 -11.63
C ASP A 430 12.66 -18.09 -10.19
N ALA A 431 12.72 -19.40 -10.00
CA ALA A 431 12.80 -19.99 -8.65
C ALA A 431 14.09 -19.63 -7.92
N ALA A 432 15.15 -19.22 -8.64
CA ALA A 432 16.45 -18.89 -8.07
C ALA A 432 16.59 -17.42 -7.64
N SER A 433 15.74 -16.50 -8.14
CA SER A 433 15.77 -15.09 -7.71
C SER A 433 15.19 -14.92 -6.30
N SER A 434 15.46 -13.79 -5.63
CA SER A 434 15.05 -13.60 -4.25
C SER A 434 13.52 -13.65 -4.06
N ASP A 435 12.78 -12.87 -4.84
CA ASP A 435 11.30 -12.73 -4.77
C ASP A 435 10.53 -13.64 -5.77
N GLY A 436 11.26 -14.44 -6.56
CA GLY A 436 10.68 -15.38 -7.51
C GLY A 436 10.46 -14.82 -8.90
N LEU A 437 10.80 -13.54 -9.12
CA LEU A 437 10.78 -12.91 -10.43
C LEU A 437 12.18 -12.46 -10.84
N THR A 438 12.45 -12.46 -12.14
CA THR A 438 13.63 -11.80 -12.71
C THR A 438 13.19 -10.91 -13.87
N PRO A 439 13.67 -9.67 -13.95
CA PRO A 439 13.38 -8.80 -15.08
C PRO A 439 13.87 -9.42 -16.40
N LEU A 440 13.01 -9.40 -17.41
CA LEU A 440 13.36 -9.66 -18.82
C LEU A 440 13.79 -8.39 -19.54
N THR A 441 13.38 -7.25 -19.02
CA THR A 441 13.69 -5.92 -19.53
C THR A 441 14.19 -5.04 -18.38
N ASP A 442 14.93 -3.99 -18.72
CA ASP A 442 14.99 -2.81 -17.85
C ASP A 442 13.61 -2.11 -17.86
N ALA A 443 13.46 -1.00 -17.10
CA ALA A 443 12.30 -0.13 -17.24
C ALA A 443 12.16 0.31 -18.71
N PHE A 444 10.96 0.16 -19.28
CA PHE A 444 10.70 0.55 -20.66
C PHE A 444 9.32 1.18 -20.81
N VAL A 445 9.17 1.98 -21.87
CA VAL A 445 7.88 2.49 -22.37
C VAL A 445 7.75 2.03 -23.81
N GLY A 446 6.72 1.24 -24.09
CA GLY A 446 6.37 0.81 -25.45
C GLY A 446 5.87 1.98 -26.30
N GLU A 447 5.93 1.84 -27.63
CA GLU A 447 5.45 2.86 -28.57
C GLU A 447 3.97 3.18 -28.36
N ILE A 448 3.17 2.17 -28.03
CA ILE A 448 1.72 2.33 -27.79
C ILE A 448 1.50 3.16 -26.53
N ALA A 449 2.13 2.78 -25.41
CA ALA A 449 1.99 3.50 -24.16
C ALA A 449 2.60 4.92 -24.23
N ALA A 450 3.69 5.12 -24.99
CA ALA A 450 4.29 6.43 -25.20
C ALA A 450 3.38 7.37 -26.01
N GLY A 451 2.69 6.83 -27.03
CA GLY A 451 1.79 7.59 -27.91
C GLY A 451 0.36 7.72 -27.39
N PHE A 452 -0.01 7.02 -26.32
CA PHE A 452 -1.36 7.00 -25.79
C PHE A 452 -1.72 8.31 -25.08
N ASP A 453 -2.74 8.99 -25.59
CA ASP A 453 -3.33 10.17 -24.94
C ASP A 453 -4.33 9.72 -23.87
N LEU A 454 -3.92 9.76 -22.60
CA LEU A 454 -4.75 9.39 -21.45
C LEU A 454 -5.73 10.54 -21.15
N ALA A 455 -6.79 10.65 -21.95
CA ALA A 455 -7.80 11.70 -21.84
C ALA A 455 -8.90 11.41 -20.79
N ALA A 456 -9.01 10.16 -20.35
CA ALA A 456 -9.92 9.68 -19.33
C ALA A 456 -9.34 8.37 -18.74
N PRO A 457 -9.85 7.88 -17.59
CA PRO A 457 -9.52 6.54 -17.12
C PRO A 457 -9.79 5.52 -18.24
N CYS A 458 -8.89 4.55 -18.42
CA CYS A 458 -9.06 3.52 -19.45
C CYS A 458 -10.28 2.62 -19.19
N PHE A 459 -10.74 2.57 -17.94
CA PHE A 459 -11.94 1.89 -17.53
C PHE A 459 -12.72 2.73 -16.52
N ALA A 460 -14.05 2.67 -16.60
CA ALA A 460 -14.96 3.19 -15.59
C ALA A 460 -15.97 2.08 -15.27
N GLY A 461 -15.89 1.54 -14.04
CA GLY A 461 -16.66 0.39 -13.56
C GLY A 461 -18.06 0.69 -13.05
#